data_AF-A0A920VDN7-F1
#
_entry.id   AF-A0A920VDN7-F1
#
_cell.length_a   1.000
_cell.length_b   1.000
_cell.length_c   1.000
_cell.angle_alpha   90.00
_cell.angle_beta   90.00
_cell.angle_gamma   90.00
#
_symmetry.space_group_name_H-M   'P 1'
#
loop_
_entity.id
_entity.type
_entity.pdbx_description
1 polymer ?
#
loop_
_entity_poly.entity_id
_entity_poly.type
_entity_poly.pdbx_seq_one_letter_code
_entity_poly.pdbx_strand_id
1 'polypeptide(L)'
;MLKRPIAGIGVSQDYFVLYYRAGGLPQVQIMELATGITHDLRLDEEDFSLRLQGSREWDSPFLRFSYASFTTPATVYDYDMGTREGI
;
A
#
# COMPACT_ATOMS: atom_id res chain seq x y z
N MET A 1 -21.21 -10.66 -5.89
CA MET A 1 -20.01 -9.93 -6.34
C MET A 1 -19.60 -9.01 -5.20
N LEU A 2 -18.45 -9.24 -4.56
CA LEU A 2 -18.00 -8.44 -3.43
C LEU A 2 -17.63 -7.04 -3.96
N LYS A 3 -18.39 -6.00 -3.59
CA LYS A 3 -18.08 -4.63 -3.99
C LYS A 3 -16.86 -4.16 -3.20
N ARG A 4 -15.74 -3.92 -3.88
CA ARG A 4 -14.52 -3.34 -3.30
C ARG A 4 -14.49 -1.85 -3.64
N PRO A 5 -14.92 -0.95 -2.73
CA PRO A 5 -14.79 0.48 -2.99
C PRO A 5 -13.31 0.84 -3.13
N ILE A 6 -12.96 1.38 -4.29
CA ILE A 6 -11.63 1.94 -4.55
C ILE A 6 -11.54 3.25 -3.76
N ALA A 7 -10.54 3.34 -2.91
CA ALA A 7 -10.28 4.49 -2.06
C ALA A 7 -9.18 5.40 -2.64
N GLY A 8 -8.35 4.89 -3.54
CA GLY A 8 -7.35 5.68 -4.24
C GLY A 8 -6.51 4.86 -5.21
N ILE A 9 -5.73 5.57 -6.02
CA ILE A 9 -4.71 5.01 -6.90
C ILE A 9 -3.42 5.83 -6.74
N GLY A 10 -2.28 5.17 -6.87
CA GLY A 10 -0.96 5.80 -6.97
C GLY A 10 -0.23 5.24 -8.20
N VAL A 11 0.56 6.07 -8.86
CA VAL A 11 1.38 5.65 -10.01
C VAL A 11 2.75 6.27 -9.87
N SER A 12 3.79 5.46 -10.05
CA SER A 12 5.17 5.89 -10.25
C SER A 12 5.69 5.31 -11.56
N GLN A 13 6.96 5.57 -11.88
CA GLN A 13 7.59 5.09 -13.11
C GLN A 13 7.40 3.59 -13.35
N ASP A 14 7.59 2.79 -12.30
CA ASP A 14 7.63 1.33 -12.42
C ASP A 14 6.43 0.63 -11.75
N TYR A 15 5.58 1.35 -11.01
CA TYR A 15 4.53 0.75 -10.19
C TYR A 15 3.17 1.43 -10.33
N PHE A 16 2.13 0.60 -10.33
CA PHE A 16 0.74 1.00 -10.09
C PHE A 16 0.29 0.48 -8.73
N VAL A 17 -0.28 1.35 -7.91
CA VAL A 17 -0.75 1.04 -6.56
C VAL A 17 -2.26 1.25 -6.49
N LEU A 18 -2.99 0.19 -6.15
CA LEU A 18 -4.43 0.22 -5.92
C LEU A 18 -4.71 0.21 -4.42
N TYR A 19 -5.43 1.23 -3.95
CA TYR A 19 -5.92 1.32 -2.58
C TYR A 19 -7.43 1.14 -2.54
N TYR A 20 -7.90 0.17 -1.78
CA TYR A 20 -9.32 -0.16 -1.67
C TYR A 20 -9.67 -0.66 -0.28
N ARG A 21 -10.96 -0.89 -0.03
CA ARG A 21 -11.42 -1.56 1.20
C ARG A 21 -12.07 -2.91 0.89
N ALA A 22 -11.76 -3.90 1.71
CA ALA A 22 -12.41 -5.21 1.70
C ALA A 22 -12.64 -5.66 3.15
N GLY A 23 -13.83 -6.17 3.47
CA GLY A 23 -14.16 -6.58 4.84
C GLY A 23 -14.07 -5.47 5.88
N GLY A 24 -14.14 -4.19 5.47
CA GLY A 24 -13.96 -3.05 6.37
C GLY A 24 -12.51 -2.64 6.61
N LEU A 25 -11.53 -3.42 6.13
CA LEU A 25 -10.11 -3.13 6.27
C LEU A 25 -9.53 -2.44 5.03
N PRO A 26 -8.58 -1.51 5.21
CA PRO A 26 -7.80 -0.96 4.10
C PRO A 26 -6.93 -2.05 3.47
N GLN A 27 -6.76 -2.00 2.15
CA GLN A 27 -5.99 -2.97 1.36
C GLN A 27 -5.17 -2.22 0.32
N VAL A 28 -3.92 -2.64 0.13
CA VAL A 28 -3.00 -2.07 -0.86
C VAL A 28 -2.48 -3.20 -1.74
N GLN A 29 -2.74 -3.09 -3.04
CA GLN A 29 -2.15 -3.97 -4.05
C GLN A 29 -1.18 -3.17 -4.91
N ILE A 30 0.02 -3.69 -5.08
CA ILE A 30 1.09 -3.11 -5.89
C ILE A 30 1.28 -3.98 -7.14
N MET A 31 1.32 -3.35 -8.30
CA MET A 31 1.60 -3.98 -9.59
C MET A 31 2.87 -3.39 -10.17
N GLU A 32 3.84 -4.24 -10.50
CA GLU A 32 4.97 -3.86 -11.34
C GLU A 32 4.48 -3.65 -12.77
N LEU A 33 4.65 -2.46 -13.33
CA LEU A 33 4.11 -2.09 -14.63
C LEU A 33 4.74 -2.87 -15.78
N ALA A 34 6.03 -3.18 -15.68
CA ALA A 34 6.77 -3.86 -16.74
C ALA A 34 6.33 -5.33 -16.92
N THR A 35 6.01 -6.01 -15.82
CA THR A 35 5.71 -7.46 -15.81
C THR A 35 4.22 -7.76 -15.60
N GLY A 36 3.47 -6.80 -15.05
CA GLY A 36 2.09 -6.99 -14.58
C GLY A 36 2.01 -7.84 -13.30
N ILE A 37 3.14 -8.21 -12.69
CA ILE A 37 3.15 -9.01 -11.46
C ILE A 37 2.61 -8.16 -10.31
N THR A 38 1.63 -8.71 -9.59
CA THR A 38 1.01 -8.06 -8.45
C THR A 38 1.43 -8.70 -7.13
N HIS A 39 1.55 -7.89 -6.09
CA HIS A 39 1.62 -8.35 -4.70
C HIS A 39 0.84 -7.41 -3.79
N ASP A 40 0.42 -7.92 -2.64
CA ASP A 40 -0.27 -7.12 -1.63
C ASP A 40 0.72 -6.67 -0.55
N LEU A 41 0.51 -5.46 -0.01
CA LEU A 41 1.18 -5.04 1.22
C LEU A 41 0.59 -5.84 2.38
N ARG A 42 1.42 -6.63 3.07
CA ARG A 42 0.98 -7.47 4.19
C ARG A 42 1.32 -6.80 5.52
N LEU A 43 0.35 -6.81 6.42
CA LEU A 43 0.45 -6.28 7.78
C LEU A 43 -0.08 -7.36 8.71
N ASP A 44 0.61 -7.58 9.84
CA ASP A 44 0.37 -8.76 10.69
C ASP A 44 -0.81 -8.59 11.65
N GLU A 45 -1.26 -7.36 11.90
CA GLU A 45 -2.35 -7.10 12.85
C GLU A 45 -3.73 -7.18 12.17
N GLU A 46 -4.71 -7.75 12.87
CA GLU A 46 -6.06 -8.00 12.31
C GLU A 46 -6.86 -6.70 12.08
N ASP A 47 -6.69 -5.71 12.96
CA ASP A 47 -7.41 -4.44 12.93
C ASP A 47 -6.44 -3.25 12.94
N PHE A 48 -6.43 -2.50 11.84
CA PHE A 48 -5.53 -1.36 11.66
C PHE A 48 -6.11 -0.27 10.77
N SER A 49 -5.45 0.88 10.83
CA SER A 49 -5.63 1.97 9.88
C SER A 49 -4.37 2.12 9.04
N LEU A 50 -4.57 2.36 7.74
CA LEU A 50 -3.50 2.66 6.80
C LEU A 50 -3.91 3.84 5.93
N ARG A 51 -2.98 4.75 5.70
CA ARG A 51 -3.16 5.87 4.78
C ARG A 51 -1.91 6.01 3.91
N LEU A 52 -2.12 5.94 2.60
CA LEU A 52 -1.06 6.22 1.63
C LEU A 52 -0.65 7.69 1.72
N GLN A 53 0.65 7.92 1.66
CA GLN A 53 1.24 9.22 1.41
C GLN A 53 1.65 9.25 -0.07
N GLY A 54 1.36 10.34 -0.77
CA GLY A 54 1.72 10.45 -2.19
C GLY A 54 3.23 10.35 -2.38
N SER A 55 3.64 9.73 -3.49
CA SER A 55 5.05 9.69 -3.90
C SER A 55 5.58 11.12 -4.11
N ARG A 56 6.78 11.40 -3.59
CA ARG A 56 7.41 12.72 -3.74
C ARG A 56 8.17 12.85 -5.07
N GLU A 57 8.71 11.73 -5.56
CA GLU A 57 9.48 11.65 -6.80
C GLU A 57 8.84 10.62 -7.73
N TRP A 58 8.92 10.85 -9.04
CA TRP A 58 8.30 9.99 -10.07
C TRP A 58 8.96 8.61 -10.19
N ASP A 59 10.28 8.56 -10.05
CA ASP A 59 11.12 7.36 -10.17
C ASP A 59 11.36 6.66 -8.82
N SER A 60 10.62 7.04 -7.78
CA SER A 60 10.75 6.42 -6.44
C SER A 60 10.26 4.97 -6.43
N PRO A 61 11.07 4.03 -5.91
CA PRO A 61 10.63 2.65 -5.67
C PRO A 61 9.81 2.51 -4.37
N PHE A 62 9.78 3.56 -3.53
CA PHE A 62 9.14 3.51 -2.23
C PHE A 62 7.66 3.88 -2.27
N LEU A 63 6.85 3.08 -1.58
CA LEU A 63 5.50 3.41 -1.15
C LEU A 63 5.54 3.91 0.29
N ARG A 64 5.25 5.20 0.49
CA ARG A 64 5.15 5.77 1.84
C ARG A 64 3.72 5.66 2.38
N PHE A 65 3.57 5.20 3.61
CA PHE A 65 2.26 5.16 4.29
C PHE A 65 2.38 5.38 5.79
N SER A 66 1.31 5.90 6.41
CA SER A 66 1.15 5.87 7.86
C SER A 66 0.30 4.67 8.27
N TYR A 67 0.74 3.96 9.29
CA TYR A 67 0.09 2.79 9.85
C TYR A 67 -0.11 2.96 11.37
N ALA A 68 -1.26 2.53 11.88
CA ALA A 68 -1.54 2.49 13.31
C ALA A 68 -2.57 1.39 13.63
N SER A 69 -2.48 0.81 14.82
CA SER A 69 -3.45 -0.17 15.34
C SER A 69 -3.74 0.10 16.83
N PHE A 70 -4.48 -0.80 17.48
CA PHE A 70 -4.71 -0.75 18.93
C PHE A 70 -3.46 -1.03 19.77
N THR A 71 -2.47 -1.72 19.20
CA THR A 71 -1.24 -2.16 19.88
C THR A 71 0.01 -1.46 19.33
N THR A 72 -0.10 -0.83 18.16
CA THR A 72 0.99 -0.13 17.47
C THR A 72 0.64 1.36 17.28
N PRO A 73 1.38 2.29 17.92
CA PRO A 73 1.22 3.71 17.69
C PRO A 73 1.46 4.11 16.22
N ALA A 74 0.91 5.25 15.82
CA ALA A 74 1.02 5.73 14.45
C ALA A 74 2.49 5.93 14.03
N THR A 75 2.91 5.16 13.03
CA THR A 75 4.27 5.16 12.47
C THR A 75 4.22 5.35 10.96
N VAL A 76 5.22 6.02 10.40
CA VAL A 76 5.36 6.20 8.96
C VAL A 76 6.42 5.22 8.45
N TYR A 77 6.08 4.47 7.40
CA TYR A 77 6.94 3.49 6.76
C TYR A 77 7.23 3.89 5.33
N ASP A 78 8.43 3.56 4.86
CA ASP A 78 8.82 3.55 3.45
C ASP A 78 9.02 2.09 3.05
N TYR A 79 8.08 1.56 2.26
CA TYR A 79 8.13 0.19 1.76
C TYR A 79 8.72 0.17 0.36
N ASP A 80 9.80 -0.57 0.17
CA ASP A 80 10.40 -0.78 -1.15
C ASP A 80 9.51 -1.76 -1.95
N MET A 81 8.88 -1.27 -3.02
CA MET A 81 7.95 -2.07 -3.81
C MET A 81 8.64 -3.17 -4.63
N GLY A 82 9.95 -3.07 -4.86
CA GLY A 82 10.74 -4.04 -5.59
C GLY A 82 11.25 -5.17 -4.69
N THR A 83 11.90 -4.82 -3.57
CA THR A 83 12.45 -5.80 -2.63
C THR A 83 11.41 -6.34 -1.66
N ARG A 84 10.31 -5.60 -1.46
CA ARG A 84 9.22 -5.90 -0.51
C ARG A 84 9.64 -5.82 0.96
N GLU A 85 10.58 -4.92 1.25
CA GLU A 85 11.09 -4.66 2.60
C GLU A 85 10.60 -3.30 3.12
N GLY A 86 10.69 -3.08 4.43
CA GLY A 86 10.37 -1.78 5.05
C GLY A 86 9.07 -1.74 5.87
N ILE A 87 8.65 -2.89 6.42
CA ILE A 87 7.57 -3.02 7.41
C ILE A 87 8.15 -3.63 8.68
#